data_AF-A0A7C6FC39-F1
#
_entry.id   AF-A0A7C6FC39-F1
#
_cell.length_a   1.000
_cell.length_b   1.000
_cell.length_c   1.000
_cell.angle_alpha   90.00
_cell.angle_beta   90.00
_cell.angle_gamma   90.00
#
_symmetry.space_group_name_H-M   'P 1'
#
loop_
_entity.id
_entity.type
_entity.pdbx_description
1 polymer ?
#
loop_
_entity_poly.entity_id
_entity_poly.type
_entity_poly.pdbx_seq_one_letter_code
_entity_poly.pdbx_strand_id
1 'polypeptide(L)'
;MTTAKTLYDKIWDAHVVSEDEDGTALLYIDRHLVHEVTSPQAFEGLRMTGRTVRAPDKTIAVPDHNVPTTLDRARGIENEESRIQVEALDKNARDFGVHYYPVDDVRQGIVHIVGPEQGWTLPGMTVVCGDSHTATHGAFGALAHGIGTSEVEHVLATQTLIQKKSKNMKVEITGKLQPGVTAKDITLAVIGATGTAGGTGHVIEYCGEAIRDLSMEGRMTVCNMAIEGGARAGLIAPDEKTFEYVKGRPHAPKGAQWETALAWWKTLFTDDGAHFDKVLTIRGEDIAPVVTWGTSPEDVLPITATVPAPEDFEGGKVEAVKRALDYMGLEPGMKLTDIEVDTVFIGSC
;
A
#
# COMPACT_ATOMS: atom_id res chain seq x y z
N MET A 1 -22.94 25.80 -8.04
CA MET A 1 -21.60 25.35 -8.44
C MET A 1 -21.38 24.01 -7.77
N THR A 2 -20.98 22.97 -8.50
CA THR A 2 -20.61 21.69 -7.90
C THR A 2 -19.41 21.91 -6.97
N THR A 3 -19.46 21.38 -5.76
CA THR A 3 -18.34 21.43 -4.80
C THR A 3 -17.11 20.76 -5.43
N ALA A 4 -15.95 21.42 -5.40
CA ALA A 4 -14.68 20.85 -5.86
C ALA A 4 -14.31 19.63 -4.98
N LYS A 5 -13.88 18.54 -5.63
CA LYS A 5 -13.63 17.25 -4.97
C LYS A 5 -12.17 16.83 -5.05
N THR A 6 -11.66 16.19 -4.00
CA THR A 6 -10.37 15.50 -4.06
C THR A 6 -10.47 14.24 -4.92
N LEU A 7 -9.33 13.65 -5.30
CA LEU A 7 -9.30 12.33 -5.93
C LEU A 7 -9.98 11.28 -5.03
N TYR A 8 -9.70 11.34 -3.73
CA TYR A 8 -10.32 10.45 -2.75
C TYR A 8 -11.84 10.60 -2.74
N ASP A 9 -12.36 11.84 -2.74
CA ASP A 9 -13.81 12.10 -2.79
C ASP A 9 -14.45 11.51 -4.05
N LYS A 10 -13.81 11.70 -5.21
CA LYS A 10 -14.30 11.17 -6.49
C LYS A 10 -14.38 9.64 -6.49
N ILE A 11 -13.36 8.97 -5.97
CA ILE A 11 -13.34 7.51 -5.88
C ILE A 11 -14.37 7.06 -4.84
N TRP A 12 -14.38 7.62 -3.64
CA TRP A 12 -15.33 7.27 -2.59
C TRP A 12 -16.78 7.36 -3.07
N ASP A 13 -17.16 8.52 -3.61
CA ASP A 13 -18.53 8.80 -4.03
C ASP A 13 -19.00 7.88 -5.17
N ALA A 14 -18.08 7.40 -6.00
CA ALA A 14 -18.40 6.44 -7.07
C ALA A 14 -18.67 5.01 -6.55
N HIS A 15 -18.27 4.68 -5.32
CA HIS A 15 -18.35 3.33 -4.76
C HIS A 15 -19.28 3.20 -3.55
N VAL A 16 -19.84 4.29 -3.03
CA VAL A 16 -20.85 4.22 -1.97
C VAL A 16 -22.12 3.55 -2.51
N VAL A 17 -22.50 2.44 -1.89
CA VAL A 17 -23.75 1.70 -2.18
C VAL A 17 -24.91 2.29 -1.36
N SER A 18 -24.66 2.54 -0.08
CA SER A 18 -25.60 3.17 0.85
C SER A 18 -24.83 3.86 1.97
N GLU A 19 -25.42 4.88 2.58
CA GLU A 19 -24.85 5.62 3.70
C GLU A 19 -25.92 5.87 4.76
N ASP A 20 -25.59 5.58 6.01
CA ASP A 20 -26.42 5.81 7.18
C ASP A 20 -26.27 7.25 7.68
N GLU A 21 -27.22 7.72 8.51
CA GLU A 21 -27.23 9.10 9.02
C GLU A 21 -25.97 9.47 9.84
N ASP A 22 -25.26 8.48 10.39
CA ASP A 22 -24.05 8.68 11.19
C ASP A 22 -22.75 8.71 10.34
N GLY A 23 -22.87 8.67 9.01
CA GLY A 23 -21.77 8.67 8.05
C GLY A 23 -21.12 7.29 7.85
N THR A 24 -21.70 6.22 8.38
CA THR A 24 -21.30 4.85 8.05
C THR A 24 -21.78 4.51 6.65
N ALA A 25 -20.88 4.12 5.77
CA ALA A 25 -21.19 3.76 4.40
C ALA A 25 -20.91 2.28 4.13
N LEU A 26 -21.74 1.66 3.30
CA LEU A 26 -21.44 0.41 2.65
C LEU A 26 -20.71 0.71 1.33
N LEU A 27 -19.42 0.42 1.28
CA LEU A 27 -18.56 0.69 0.13
C LEU A 27 -18.46 -0.58 -0.74
N TYR A 28 -18.64 -0.43 -2.05
CA TYR A 28 -18.39 -1.51 -2.99
C TYR A 28 -16.89 -1.75 -3.16
N ILE A 29 -16.50 -3.03 -3.25
CA ILE A 29 -15.10 -3.44 -3.43
C ILE A 29 -14.90 -3.99 -4.85
N ASP A 30 -14.08 -3.36 -5.68
CA ASP A 30 -13.81 -3.85 -7.05
C ASP A 30 -12.88 -5.06 -7.07
N ARG A 31 -11.90 -5.07 -6.15
CA ARG A 31 -10.87 -6.10 -6.07
C ARG A 31 -10.58 -6.50 -4.65
N HIS A 32 -10.53 -7.81 -4.43
CA HIS A 32 -10.12 -8.41 -3.19
C HIS A 32 -8.88 -9.27 -3.46
N LEU A 33 -7.76 -8.93 -2.84
CA LEU A 33 -6.57 -9.76 -2.86
C LEU A 33 -6.54 -10.58 -1.57
N VAL A 34 -6.12 -11.83 -1.65
CA VAL A 34 -5.99 -12.72 -0.49
C VAL A 34 -4.68 -13.49 -0.56
N HIS A 35 -4.16 -13.83 0.61
CA HIS A 35 -2.92 -14.58 0.79
C HIS A 35 -3.09 -15.56 1.96
N GLU A 36 -2.14 -16.47 2.11
CA GLU A 36 -2.27 -17.68 2.93
C GLU A 36 -2.33 -17.42 4.44
N VAL A 37 -1.92 -16.25 4.91
CA VAL A 37 -1.82 -15.96 6.35
C VAL A 37 -3.15 -15.51 6.93
N THR A 38 -3.89 -14.64 6.23
CA THR A 38 -5.05 -13.94 6.80
C THR A 38 -6.39 -14.44 6.27
N SER A 39 -6.40 -15.15 5.14
CA SER A 39 -7.63 -15.63 4.50
C SER A 39 -8.16 -17.01 4.93
N PRO A 40 -7.38 -17.96 5.50
CA PRO A 40 -7.89 -19.30 5.79
C PRO A 40 -9.16 -19.33 6.66
N GLN A 41 -9.19 -18.52 7.72
CA GLN A 41 -10.31 -18.43 8.64
C GLN A 41 -11.56 -17.83 7.98
N ALA A 42 -11.38 -16.86 7.07
CA ALA A 42 -12.49 -16.27 6.34
C ALA A 42 -13.17 -17.28 5.40
N PHE A 43 -12.39 -18.10 4.68
CA PHE A 43 -12.94 -19.18 3.86
C PHE A 43 -13.62 -20.27 4.71
N GLU A 44 -13.09 -20.59 5.89
CA GLU A 44 -13.74 -21.51 6.81
C GLU A 44 -15.07 -20.95 7.36
N GLY A 45 -15.14 -19.66 7.67
CA GLY A 45 -16.37 -18.99 8.07
C GLY A 45 -17.48 -19.11 7.01
N LEU A 46 -17.14 -18.93 5.74
CA LEU A 46 -18.08 -19.17 4.63
C LEU A 46 -18.56 -20.63 4.60
N ARG A 47 -17.63 -21.57 4.71
CA ARG A 47 -17.93 -23.02 4.69
C ARG A 47 -18.87 -23.41 5.82
N MET A 48 -18.59 -22.97 7.04
CA MET A 48 -19.38 -23.24 8.24
C MET A 48 -20.78 -22.62 8.18
N THR A 49 -20.94 -21.50 7.46
CA THR A 49 -22.23 -20.82 7.29
C THR A 49 -22.96 -21.21 6.00
N GLY A 50 -22.40 -22.14 5.20
CA GLY A 50 -22.98 -22.59 3.93
C GLY A 50 -23.01 -21.49 2.86
N ARG A 51 -22.10 -20.51 2.92
CA ARG A 51 -21.96 -19.41 1.96
C ARG A 51 -20.90 -19.72 0.90
N THR A 52 -21.03 -19.08 -0.25
CA THR A 52 -20.03 -19.08 -1.32
C THR A 52 -19.39 -17.69 -1.43
N VAL A 53 -18.28 -17.60 -2.18
CA VAL A 53 -17.69 -16.31 -2.54
C VAL A 53 -18.62 -15.60 -3.53
N ARG A 54 -18.95 -14.33 -3.24
CA ARG A 54 -19.94 -13.53 -3.98
C ARG A 54 -19.51 -13.22 -5.41
N ALA A 55 -18.25 -12.85 -5.60
CA ALA A 55 -17.68 -12.56 -6.92
C ALA A 55 -16.26 -13.17 -7.03
N PRO A 56 -16.16 -14.48 -7.32
CA PRO A 56 -14.89 -15.18 -7.39
C PRO A 56 -13.93 -14.60 -8.45
N ASP A 57 -14.46 -14.03 -9.53
CA ASP A 57 -13.73 -13.35 -10.61
C ASP A 57 -13.10 -12.01 -10.18
N LYS A 58 -13.44 -11.53 -8.98
CA LYS A 58 -12.89 -10.31 -8.37
C LYS A 58 -11.93 -10.58 -7.22
N THR A 59 -11.76 -11.85 -6.87
CA THR A 59 -10.86 -12.30 -5.80
C THR A 59 -9.64 -12.96 -6.39
N ILE A 60 -8.46 -12.50 -5.99
CA ILE A 60 -7.16 -13.05 -6.43
C ILE A 60 -6.40 -13.58 -5.23
N ALA A 61 -5.98 -14.83 -5.30
CA ALA A 61 -5.17 -15.51 -4.31
C ALA A 61 -3.73 -15.63 -4.78
N VAL A 62 -2.78 -15.20 -3.95
CA VAL A 62 -1.33 -15.33 -4.19
C VAL A 62 -0.69 -15.79 -2.88
N PRO A 63 0.08 -16.88 -2.86
CA PRO A 63 0.90 -17.23 -1.72
C PRO A 63 2.20 -16.45 -1.76
N ASP A 64 2.57 -15.74 -0.70
CA ASP A 64 3.78 -14.89 -0.71
C ASP A 64 4.49 -14.67 0.63
N HIS A 65 3.86 -14.91 1.78
CA HIS A 65 4.48 -14.72 3.10
C HIS A 65 5.29 -15.94 3.58
N ASN A 66 4.86 -17.15 3.21
CA ASN A 66 5.39 -18.43 3.68
C ASN A 66 6.11 -19.23 2.57
N VAL A 67 6.46 -18.55 1.47
CA VAL A 67 7.20 -19.16 0.36
C VAL A 67 8.69 -19.11 0.67
N PRO A 68 9.41 -20.25 0.68
CA PRO A 68 10.86 -20.27 0.91
C PRO A 68 11.63 -19.45 -0.12
N THR A 69 12.68 -18.77 0.34
CA THR A 69 13.64 -18.04 -0.51
C THR A 69 14.74 -18.95 -1.08
N THR A 70 14.74 -20.25 -0.73
CA THR A 70 15.72 -21.22 -1.20
C THR A 70 15.52 -21.58 -2.67
N LEU A 71 16.61 -21.94 -3.36
CA LEU A 71 16.59 -22.30 -4.80
C LEU A 71 15.69 -23.51 -5.10
N ASP A 72 15.46 -24.35 -4.11
CA ASP A 72 14.66 -25.57 -4.22
C ASP A 72 13.22 -25.42 -3.73
N ARG A 73 12.71 -24.19 -3.56
CA ARG A 73 11.30 -23.90 -3.20
C ARG A 73 10.26 -24.67 -4.04
N ALA A 74 10.61 -25.05 -5.27
CA ALA A 74 9.78 -25.87 -6.16
C ALA A 74 9.58 -27.32 -5.67
N ARG A 75 10.40 -27.79 -4.71
CA ARG A 75 10.29 -29.13 -4.09
C ARG A 75 9.28 -29.17 -2.94
N GLY A 76 8.69 -28.03 -2.59
CA GLY A 76 7.74 -27.89 -1.50
C GLY A 76 8.30 -27.09 -0.33
N ILE A 77 7.50 -27.00 0.73
CA ILE A 77 7.80 -26.21 1.93
C ILE A 77 8.07 -27.18 3.09
N GLU A 78 9.30 -27.18 3.61
CA GLU A 78 9.71 -28.09 4.70
C GLU A 78 9.07 -27.71 6.04
N ASN A 79 8.92 -26.42 6.31
CA ASN A 79 8.26 -25.95 7.52
C ASN A 79 6.77 -26.31 7.49
N GLU A 80 6.33 -27.11 8.46
CA GLU A 80 4.98 -27.66 8.50
C GLU A 80 3.89 -26.59 8.57
N GLU A 81 4.06 -25.58 9.41
CA GLU A 81 3.08 -24.49 9.59
C GLU A 81 2.91 -23.67 8.31
N SER A 82 4.03 -23.30 7.69
CA SER A 82 4.08 -22.60 6.41
C SER A 82 3.39 -23.41 5.31
N ARG A 83 3.69 -24.71 5.23
CA ARG A 83 3.09 -25.63 4.25
C ARG A 83 1.58 -25.72 4.42
N ILE A 84 1.08 -25.86 5.66
CA ILE A 84 -0.37 -25.95 5.94
C ILE A 84 -1.10 -24.69 5.45
N GLN A 85 -0.54 -23.50 5.68
CA GLN A 85 -1.17 -22.25 5.24
C GLN A 85 -1.26 -22.17 3.71
N VAL A 86 -0.16 -22.46 3.00
CA VAL A 86 -0.13 -22.44 1.53
C VAL A 86 -1.07 -23.49 0.92
N GLU A 87 -1.09 -24.72 1.48
CA GLU A 87 -2.02 -25.77 1.05
C GLU A 87 -3.48 -25.39 1.33
N ALA A 88 -3.76 -24.70 2.43
CA ALA A 88 -5.10 -24.20 2.73
C ALA A 88 -5.55 -23.14 1.71
N LEU A 89 -4.66 -22.23 1.30
CA LEU A 89 -4.97 -21.26 0.26
C LEU A 89 -5.27 -21.94 -1.08
N ASP A 90 -4.43 -22.89 -1.52
CA ASP A 90 -4.65 -23.66 -2.76
C ASP A 90 -6.00 -24.40 -2.73
N LYS A 91 -6.28 -25.11 -1.62
CA LYS A 91 -7.56 -25.81 -1.44
C LYS A 91 -8.74 -24.85 -1.48
N ASN A 92 -8.67 -23.74 -0.74
CA ASN A 92 -9.74 -22.74 -0.71
C ASN A 92 -9.96 -22.12 -2.09
N ALA A 93 -8.89 -21.84 -2.84
CA ALA A 93 -9.03 -21.27 -4.16
C ALA A 93 -9.76 -22.22 -5.12
N ARG A 94 -9.47 -23.53 -5.06
CA ARG A 94 -10.17 -24.56 -5.84
C ARG A 94 -11.62 -24.74 -5.39
N ASP A 95 -11.87 -24.83 -4.08
CA ASP A 95 -13.20 -25.05 -3.51
C ASP A 95 -14.17 -23.90 -3.83
N PHE A 96 -13.67 -22.65 -3.80
CA PHE A 96 -14.49 -21.46 -3.98
C PHE A 96 -14.37 -20.83 -5.37
N GLY A 97 -13.51 -21.37 -6.24
CA GLY A 97 -13.35 -20.93 -7.64
C GLY A 97 -12.75 -19.54 -7.80
N VAL A 98 -11.88 -19.10 -6.88
CA VAL A 98 -11.19 -17.80 -6.98
C VAL A 98 -9.96 -17.93 -7.87
N HIS A 99 -9.51 -16.82 -8.46
CA HIS A 99 -8.31 -16.82 -9.28
C HIS A 99 -7.07 -17.07 -8.40
N TYR A 100 -6.16 -17.97 -8.79
CA TYR A 100 -5.02 -18.37 -7.98
C TYR A 100 -3.73 -18.43 -8.79
N TYR A 101 -2.67 -17.82 -8.26
CA TYR A 101 -1.31 -17.94 -8.76
C TYR A 101 -0.52 -18.88 -7.83
N PRO A 102 -0.40 -20.18 -8.13
CA PRO A 102 0.34 -21.11 -7.28
C PRO A 102 1.83 -20.78 -7.21
N VAL A 103 2.52 -21.35 -6.22
CA VAL A 103 3.97 -21.14 -5.98
C VAL A 103 4.85 -21.47 -7.21
N ASP A 104 4.40 -22.37 -8.08
CA ASP A 104 5.10 -22.77 -9.30
C ASP A 104 4.70 -21.96 -10.54
N ASP A 105 3.76 -21.01 -10.42
CA ASP A 105 3.42 -20.08 -11.49
C ASP A 105 4.55 -19.05 -11.66
N VAL A 106 4.99 -18.83 -12.90
CA VAL A 106 6.03 -17.84 -13.22
C VAL A 106 5.63 -16.41 -12.84
N ARG A 107 4.33 -16.13 -12.71
CA ARG A 107 3.76 -14.84 -12.32
C ARG A 107 3.64 -14.69 -10.81
N GLN A 108 3.85 -15.75 -10.03
CA GLN A 108 3.80 -15.66 -8.57
C GLN A 108 4.93 -14.76 -8.07
N GLY A 109 4.57 -13.91 -7.12
CA GLY A 109 5.43 -12.93 -6.47
C GLY A 109 4.69 -12.37 -5.26
N ILE A 110 5.10 -11.19 -4.79
CA ILE A 110 4.40 -10.54 -3.67
C ILE A 110 3.05 -9.99 -4.17
N VAL A 111 1.99 -10.16 -3.39
CA VAL A 111 0.59 -9.89 -3.80
C VAL A 111 0.39 -8.47 -4.33
N HIS A 112 1.06 -7.48 -3.71
CA HIS A 112 0.99 -6.06 -4.11
C HIS A 112 1.72 -5.74 -5.42
N ILE A 113 2.59 -6.63 -5.88
CA ILE A 113 3.29 -6.56 -7.17
C ILE A 113 2.51 -7.32 -8.24
N VAL A 114 2.04 -8.54 -7.90
CA VAL A 114 1.26 -9.38 -8.81
C VAL A 114 -0.02 -8.67 -9.26
N GLY A 115 -0.69 -7.95 -8.36
CA GLY A 115 -1.91 -7.19 -8.69
C GLY A 115 -1.72 -6.25 -9.90
N PRO A 116 -0.82 -5.25 -9.82
CA PRO A 116 -0.50 -4.36 -10.92
C PRO A 116 0.08 -5.05 -12.15
N GLU A 117 1.03 -5.97 -11.98
CA GLU A 117 1.73 -6.62 -13.11
C GLU A 117 0.79 -7.46 -13.98
N GLN A 118 -0.26 -8.02 -13.38
CA GLN A 118 -1.28 -8.79 -14.08
C GLN A 118 -2.46 -7.91 -14.53
N GLY A 119 -2.51 -6.62 -14.16
CA GLY A 119 -3.59 -5.70 -14.52
C GLY A 119 -4.85 -5.87 -13.68
N TRP A 120 -4.73 -6.43 -12.47
CA TRP A 120 -5.83 -6.48 -11.51
C TRP A 120 -6.09 -5.15 -10.83
N THR A 121 -5.03 -4.35 -10.65
CA THR A 121 -5.11 -3.00 -10.12
C THR A 121 -5.25 -2.00 -11.25
N LEU A 122 -6.39 -1.30 -11.30
CA LEU A 122 -6.68 -0.28 -12.31
C LEU A 122 -7.09 1.04 -11.64
N PRO A 123 -6.91 2.19 -12.33
CA PRO A 123 -7.31 3.46 -11.77
C PRO A 123 -8.78 3.55 -11.40
N GLY A 124 -9.04 4.20 -10.27
CA GLY A 124 -10.37 4.46 -9.73
C GLY A 124 -11.00 3.31 -8.95
N MET A 125 -10.34 2.16 -8.84
CA MET A 125 -10.87 1.00 -8.11
C MET A 125 -10.85 1.18 -6.59
N THR A 126 -11.72 0.45 -5.90
CA THR A 126 -11.52 0.09 -4.48
C THR A 126 -10.84 -1.29 -4.38
N VAL A 127 -9.72 -1.37 -3.64
CA VAL A 127 -8.90 -2.58 -3.50
C VAL A 127 -8.65 -2.89 -2.03
N VAL A 128 -8.89 -4.12 -1.61
CA VAL A 128 -8.64 -4.55 -0.22
C VAL A 128 -7.89 -5.87 -0.17
N CYS A 129 -7.11 -6.07 0.89
CA CYS A 129 -6.43 -7.31 1.21
C CYS A 129 -6.28 -7.45 2.73
N GLY A 130 -6.10 -8.66 3.23
CA GLY A 130 -5.73 -8.92 4.62
C GLY A 130 -4.33 -8.45 5.03
N ASP A 131 -3.70 -7.57 4.24
CA ASP A 131 -2.33 -7.09 4.38
C ASP A 131 -2.29 -5.55 4.46
N SER A 132 -1.49 -5.00 5.37
CA SER A 132 -1.39 -3.56 5.62
C SER A 132 -0.90 -2.75 4.41
N HIS A 133 -0.01 -3.32 3.61
CA HIS A 133 0.68 -2.65 2.51
C HIS A 133 -0.13 -2.61 1.22
N THR A 134 -1.41 -3.02 1.28
CA THR A 134 -2.39 -2.83 0.19
C THR A 134 -2.46 -1.38 -0.29
N ALA A 135 -2.07 -0.42 0.55
CA ALA A 135 -1.90 0.98 0.19
C ALA A 135 -1.03 1.19 -1.06
N THR A 136 -0.12 0.26 -1.40
CA THR A 136 0.69 0.24 -2.63
C THR A 136 -0.13 0.51 -3.90
N HIS A 137 -1.33 -0.06 -4.00
CA HIS A 137 -2.19 0.09 -5.18
C HIS A 137 -2.72 1.53 -5.36
N GLY A 138 -2.61 2.35 -4.32
CA GLY A 138 -2.82 3.79 -4.35
C GLY A 138 -2.05 4.55 -5.43
N ALA A 139 -0.90 4.01 -5.84
CA ALA A 139 -0.07 4.55 -6.91
C ALA A 139 -0.78 4.64 -8.27
N PHE A 140 -1.85 3.85 -8.44
CA PHE A 140 -2.68 3.81 -9.64
C PHE A 140 -3.91 4.73 -9.55
N GLY A 141 -4.06 5.47 -8.44
CA GLY A 141 -5.30 6.18 -8.11
C GLY A 141 -6.43 5.22 -7.76
N ALA A 142 -6.12 4.13 -7.07
CA ALA A 142 -7.09 3.19 -6.51
C ALA A 142 -7.18 3.41 -4.99
N LEU A 143 -8.39 3.48 -4.44
CA LEU A 143 -8.58 3.53 -2.99
C LEU A 143 -8.29 2.15 -2.40
N ALA A 144 -7.08 1.98 -1.87
CA ALA A 144 -6.57 0.68 -1.50
C ALA A 144 -6.06 0.63 -0.05
N HIS A 145 -6.49 -0.35 0.73
CA HIS A 145 -6.12 -0.45 2.14
C HIS A 145 -6.26 -1.87 2.72
N GLY A 146 -5.48 -2.15 3.75
CA GLY A 146 -5.54 -3.40 4.49
C GLY A 146 -6.81 -3.54 5.34
N ILE A 147 -7.31 -4.76 5.46
CA ILE A 147 -8.52 -5.10 6.22
C ILE A 147 -8.26 -6.28 7.17
N GLY A 148 -9.07 -6.41 8.21
CA GLY A 148 -8.95 -7.53 9.16
C GLY A 148 -9.59 -8.82 8.63
N THR A 149 -9.27 -9.97 9.23
CA THR A 149 -9.82 -11.29 8.83
C THR A 149 -11.35 -11.32 8.78
N SER A 150 -12.04 -10.68 9.74
CA SER A 150 -13.52 -10.60 9.72
C SER A 150 -14.05 -9.79 8.54
N GLU A 151 -13.32 -8.75 8.13
CA GLU A 151 -13.64 -7.94 6.95
C GLU A 151 -13.33 -8.73 5.67
N VAL A 152 -12.27 -9.54 5.63
CA VAL A 152 -11.98 -10.47 4.52
C VAL A 152 -13.18 -11.39 4.29
N GLU A 153 -13.70 -12.03 5.33
CA GLU A 153 -14.91 -12.86 5.21
C GLU A 153 -16.11 -12.06 4.70
N HIS A 154 -16.29 -10.84 5.23
CA HIS A 154 -17.39 -9.98 4.81
C HIS A 154 -17.31 -9.64 3.32
N VAL A 155 -16.14 -9.26 2.81
CA VAL A 155 -15.94 -8.95 1.39
C VAL A 155 -16.13 -10.21 0.54
N LEU A 156 -15.62 -11.37 0.96
CA LEU A 156 -15.88 -12.62 0.24
C LEU A 156 -17.38 -12.95 0.18
N ALA A 157 -18.14 -12.67 1.24
CA ALA A 157 -19.58 -12.95 1.30
C ALA A 157 -20.45 -11.93 0.54
N THR A 158 -20.04 -10.67 0.43
CA THR A 158 -20.93 -9.58 -0.01
C THR A 158 -20.37 -8.72 -1.16
N GLN A 159 -19.05 -8.75 -1.40
CA GLN A 159 -18.32 -7.83 -2.27
C GLN A 159 -18.43 -6.34 -1.84
N THR A 160 -18.73 -6.11 -0.57
CA THR A 160 -18.84 -4.78 0.02
C THR A 160 -18.11 -4.71 1.34
N LEU A 161 -17.91 -3.52 1.88
CA LEU A 161 -17.29 -3.31 3.18
C LEU A 161 -17.93 -2.11 3.89
N ILE A 162 -18.21 -2.27 5.17
CA ILE A 162 -18.71 -1.17 6.01
C ILE A 162 -17.52 -0.29 6.38
N GLN A 163 -17.56 0.99 6.01
CA GLN A 163 -16.48 1.95 6.25
C GLN A 163 -17.04 3.30 6.69
N LYS A 164 -16.22 4.09 7.41
CA LYS A 164 -16.44 5.53 7.60
C LYS A 164 -15.43 6.29 6.75
N LYS A 165 -15.89 7.37 6.11
CA LYS A 165 -15.01 8.19 5.26
C LYS A 165 -13.90 8.81 6.12
N SER A 166 -12.66 8.69 5.66
CA SER A 166 -11.50 9.32 6.30
C SER A 166 -11.40 10.79 5.91
N LYS A 167 -10.53 11.53 6.60
CA LYS A 167 -10.21 12.91 6.23
C LYS A 167 -9.23 12.95 5.05
N ASN A 168 -9.18 14.07 4.33
CA ASN A 168 -8.27 14.28 3.21
C ASN A 168 -6.95 14.90 3.71
N MET A 169 -5.81 14.29 3.40
CA MET A 169 -4.49 14.88 3.63
C MET A 169 -3.75 15.06 2.31
N LYS A 170 -3.19 16.25 2.05
CA LYS A 170 -2.31 16.50 0.90
C LYS A 170 -0.86 16.43 1.33
N VAL A 171 -0.05 15.68 0.60
CA VAL A 171 1.41 15.71 0.68
C VAL A 171 1.95 16.15 -0.67
N GLU A 172 2.45 17.38 -0.73
CA GLU A 172 2.94 17.99 -1.96
C GLU A 172 4.47 18.05 -1.97
N ILE A 173 5.10 17.33 -2.91
CA ILE A 173 6.55 17.35 -3.12
C ILE A 173 6.85 18.21 -4.35
N THR A 174 7.26 19.44 -4.09
CA THR A 174 7.52 20.46 -5.13
C THR A 174 8.91 20.29 -5.73
N GLY A 175 9.16 20.87 -6.90
CA GLY A 175 10.49 20.84 -7.53
C GLY A 175 10.95 19.43 -7.92
N LYS A 176 12.28 19.25 -8.00
CA LYS A 176 12.91 18.00 -8.47
C LYS A 176 13.83 17.42 -7.41
N LEU A 177 13.90 16.09 -7.39
CA LEU A 177 14.85 15.37 -6.56
C LEU A 177 16.29 15.60 -7.04
N GLN A 178 17.22 15.65 -6.08
CA GLN A 178 18.65 15.67 -6.39
C GLN A 178 19.11 14.29 -6.92
N PRO A 179 20.22 14.23 -7.69
CA PRO A 179 20.80 12.95 -8.10
C PRO A 179 21.07 12.01 -6.92
N GLY A 180 20.65 10.76 -7.04
CA GLY A 180 20.79 9.75 -5.98
C GLY A 180 19.65 9.70 -4.97
N VAL A 181 18.69 10.64 -5.04
CA VAL A 181 17.47 10.64 -4.22
C VAL A 181 16.36 9.89 -4.97
N THR A 182 15.62 9.06 -4.26
CA THR A 182 14.64 8.12 -4.79
C THR A 182 13.26 8.30 -4.18
N ALA A 183 12.29 7.52 -4.66
CA ALA A 183 10.96 7.45 -4.07
C ALA A 183 10.97 7.02 -2.59
N LYS A 184 11.91 6.15 -2.20
CA LYS A 184 12.06 5.70 -0.82
C LYS A 184 12.45 6.86 0.09
N ASP A 185 13.31 7.74 -0.39
CA ASP A 185 13.73 8.95 0.34
C ASP A 185 12.57 9.93 0.51
N ILE A 186 11.70 10.08 -0.51
CA ILE A 186 10.47 10.89 -0.39
C ILE A 186 9.61 10.40 0.77
N THR A 187 9.25 9.12 0.77
CA THR A 187 8.31 8.62 1.78
C THR A 187 8.92 8.62 3.17
N LEU A 188 10.22 8.32 3.31
CA LEU A 188 10.92 8.44 4.58
C LEU A 188 11.02 9.89 5.05
N ALA A 189 11.25 10.86 4.17
CA ALA A 189 11.25 12.28 4.54
C ALA A 189 9.87 12.74 5.04
N VAL A 190 8.79 12.26 4.42
CA VAL A 190 7.41 12.52 4.88
C VAL A 190 7.19 11.93 6.27
N ILE A 191 7.52 10.65 6.47
CA ILE A 191 7.33 9.96 7.76
C ILE A 191 8.21 10.60 8.85
N GLY A 192 9.47 10.93 8.54
CA GLY A 192 10.36 11.63 9.48
C GLY A 192 9.83 13.01 9.88
N ALA A 193 9.19 13.74 8.95
CA ALA A 193 8.60 15.05 9.23
C ALA A 193 7.28 14.98 10.03
N THR A 194 6.50 13.91 9.87
CA THR A 194 5.16 13.81 10.49
C THR A 194 5.06 12.84 11.65
N GLY A 195 6.06 11.97 11.82
CA GLY A 195 6.00 10.79 12.66
C GLY A 195 5.08 9.70 12.11
N THR A 196 5.05 8.57 12.81
CA THR A 196 4.26 7.37 12.49
C THR A 196 2.74 7.56 12.67
N ALA A 197 2.31 8.61 13.38
CA ALA A 197 0.90 8.99 13.52
C ALA A 197 0.49 10.17 12.61
N GLY A 198 1.37 10.56 11.68
CA GLY A 198 1.20 11.75 10.84
C GLY A 198 -0.06 11.78 10.00
N GLY A 199 -0.48 10.63 9.50
CA GLY A 199 -1.66 10.42 8.65
C GLY A 199 -2.84 9.77 9.35
N THR A 200 -2.80 9.54 10.67
CA THR A 200 -3.88 8.84 11.39
C THR A 200 -5.25 9.48 11.12
N GLY A 201 -6.21 8.66 10.69
CA GLY A 201 -7.57 9.10 10.33
C GLY A 201 -7.69 9.78 8.96
N HIS A 202 -6.63 9.77 8.14
CA HIS A 202 -6.61 10.39 6.82
C HIS A 202 -6.30 9.38 5.71
N VAL A 203 -6.73 9.72 4.50
CA VAL A 203 -6.16 9.24 3.24
C VAL A 203 -5.22 10.32 2.71
N ILE A 204 -3.99 9.93 2.38
CA ILE A 204 -2.99 10.84 1.83
C ILE A 204 -3.09 10.87 0.32
N GLU A 205 -3.19 12.06 -0.27
CA GLU A 205 -2.95 12.30 -1.68
C GLU A 205 -1.55 12.89 -1.88
N TYR A 206 -0.68 12.15 -2.56
CA TYR A 206 0.66 12.57 -2.93
C TYR A 206 0.64 13.27 -4.28
N CYS A 207 1.18 14.48 -4.34
CA CYS A 207 1.21 15.29 -5.55
C CYS A 207 2.48 16.14 -5.66
N GLY A 208 2.59 16.92 -6.73
CA GLY A 208 3.75 17.77 -7.01
C GLY A 208 4.63 17.23 -8.13
N GLU A 209 5.63 18.02 -8.52
CA GLU A 209 6.50 17.72 -9.67
C GLU A 209 7.34 16.47 -9.44
N ALA A 210 7.95 16.33 -8.26
CA ALA A 210 8.75 15.15 -7.92
C ALA A 210 7.92 13.85 -8.00
N ILE A 211 6.66 13.87 -7.55
CA ILE A 211 5.76 12.69 -7.62
C ILE A 211 5.39 12.36 -9.08
N ARG A 212 5.09 13.37 -9.90
CA ARG A 212 4.83 13.18 -11.33
C ARG A 212 6.04 12.60 -12.06
N ASP A 213 7.25 12.99 -11.67
CA ASP A 213 8.52 12.56 -12.26
C ASP A 213 8.89 11.10 -11.94
N LEU A 214 8.34 10.50 -10.88
CA LEU A 214 8.55 9.08 -10.54
C LEU A 214 8.09 8.12 -11.65
N SER A 215 8.69 6.92 -11.70
CA SER A 215 8.11 5.77 -12.41
C SER A 215 6.90 5.22 -11.65
N MET A 216 6.18 4.25 -12.22
CA MET A 216 5.07 3.61 -11.49
C MET A 216 5.56 2.86 -10.26
N GLU A 217 6.70 2.19 -10.33
CA GLU A 217 7.34 1.50 -9.21
C GLU A 217 7.73 2.49 -8.10
N GLY A 218 8.24 3.68 -8.47
CA GLY A 218 8.50 4.74 -7.50
C GLY A 218 7.22 5.25 -6.83
N ARG A 219 6.12 5.39 -7.58
CA ARG A 219 4.81 5.73 -7.01
C ARG A 219 4.29 4.64 -6.07
N MET A 220 4.49 3.37 -6.43
CA MET A 220 4.17 2.22 -5.59
C MET A 220 4.94 2.27 -4.27
N THR A 221 6.25 2.56 -4.30
CA THR A 221 7.04 2.74 -3.07
C THR A 221 6.49 3.85 -2.16
N VAL A 222 6.07 4.99 -2.72
CA VAL A 222 5.49 6.09 -1.92
C VAL A 222 4.16 5.70 -1.30
N CYS A 223 3.26 5.06 -2.07
CA CYS A 223 1.95 4.66 -1.56
C CYS A 223 2.02 3.46 -0.60
N ASN A 224 2.96 2.54 -0.82
CA ASN A 224 3.22 1.38 0.05
C ASN A 224 3.46 1.83 1.49
N MET A 225 4.31 2.85 1.67
CA MET A 225 4.71 3.34 2.99
C MET A 225 3.76 4.36 3.62
N ALA A 226 2.57 4.59 3.03
CA ALA A 226 1.56 5.46 3.63
C ALA A 226 1.09 4.91 4.99
N ILE A 227 1.10 3.59 5.16
CA ILE A 227 0.68 2.93 6.40
C ILE A 227 1.69 3.14 7.54
N GLU A 228 2.99 3.17 7.26
CA GLU A 228 4.04 3.54 8.23
C GLU A 228 3.92 5.00 8.70
N GLY A 229 3.40 5.88 7.83
CA GLY A 229 3.01 7.25 8.21
C GLY A 229 1.68 7.33 8.96
N GLY A 230 1.02 6.19 9.20
CA GLY A 230 -0.23 6.06 9.95
C GLY A 230 -1.50 6.35 9.13
N ALA A 231 -1.37 6.58 7.82
CA ALA A 231 -2.53 6.82 6.96
C ALA A 231 -3.29 5.54 6.64
N ARG A 232 -4.59 5.68 6.37
CA ARG A 232 -5.43 4.55 5.95
C ARG A 232 -5.05 4.05 4.55
N ALA A 233 -4.72 4.98 3.66
CA ALA A 233 -4.30 4.73 2.29
C ALA A 233 -3.47 5.91 1.76
N GLY A 234 -2.68 5.64 0.73
CA GLY A 234 -2.05 6.66 -0.12
C GLY A 234 -2.72 6.69 -1.50
N LEU A 235 -2.70 7.83 -2.18
CA LEU A 235 -3.25 8.01 -3.53
C LEU A 235 -2.32 8.89 -4.36
N ILE A 236 -2.13 8.52 -5.62
CA ILE A 236 -1.52 9.36 -6.64
C ILE A 236 -2.48 9.41 -7.83
N ALA A 237 -2.75 10.62 -8.34
CA ALA A 237 -3.61 10.78 -9.50
C ALA A 237 -3.01 10.05 -10.72
N PRO A 238 -3.79 9.20 -11.41
CA PRO A 238 -3.33 8.51 -12.59
C PRO A 238 -3.06 9.49 -13.73
N ASP A 239 -1.94 9.29 -14.41
CA ASP A 239 -1.54 10.07 -15.58
C ASP A 239 -1.05 9.15 -16.70
N GLU A 240 -0.42 9.72 -17.73
CA GLU A 240 0.09 8.97 -18.88
C GLU A 240 1.03 7.83 -18.49
N LYS A 241 1.85 7.98 -17.43
CA LYS A 241 2.72 6.90 -16.96
C LYS A 241 1.91 5.74 -16.39
N THR A 242 0.83 6.05 -15.68
CA THR A 242 -0.11 5.04 -15.16
C THR A 242 -0.81 4.33 -16.32
N PHE A 243 -1.29 5.07 -17.32
CA PHE A 243 -1.99 4.50 -18.46
C PHE A 243 -1.08 3.59 -19.29
N GLU A 244 0.14 4.05 -19.61
CA GLU A 244 1.11 3.24 -20.36
C GLU A 244 1.53 1.97 -19.59
N TYR A 245 1.68 2.04 -18.26
CA TYR A 245 1.99 0.85 -17.45
C TYR A 245 0.89 -0.21 -17.52
N VAL A 246 -0.38 0.22 -17.45
CA VAL A 246 -1.55 -0.66 -17.40
C VAL A 246 -1.92 -1.20 -18.78
N LYS A 247 -1.56 -0.49 -19.85
CA LYS A 247 -1.91 -0.85 -21.22
C LYS A 247 -1.32 -2.21 -21.60
N GLY A 248 -2.20 -3.09 -22.11
CA GLY A 248 -1.80 -4.41 -22.56
C GLY A 248 -1.56 -5.44 -21.45
N ARG A 249 -1.74 -5.08 -20.17
CA ARG A 249 -1.69 -6.04 -19.07
C ARG A 249 -2.79 -7.11 -19.21
N PRO A 250 -2.56 -8.34 -18.73
CA PRO A 250 -3.46 -9.47 -18.97
C PRO A 250 -4.94 -9.17 -18.67
N HIS A 251 -5.22 -8.55 -17.53
CA HIS A 251 -6.56 -8.24 -17.03
C HIS A 251 -6.98 -6.76 -17.20
N ALA A 252 -6.17 -5.97 -17.90
CA ALA A 252 -6.55 -4.61 -18.27
C ALA A 252 -7.61 -4.62 -19.41
N PRO A 253 -8.47 -3.59 -19.49
CA PRO A 253 -9.47 -3.48 -20.55
C PRO A 253 -8.81 -3.40 -21.93
N LYS A 254 -9.53 -3.87 -22.97
CA LYS A 254 -9.02 -3.92 -24.35
C LYS A 254 -10.01 -3.30 -25.32
N GLY A 255 -9.51 -2.82 -26.47
CA GLY A 255 -10.34 -2.26 -27.54
C GLY A 255 -11.26 -1.14 -27.05
N ALA A 256 -12.56 -1.21 -27.35
CA ALA A 256 -13.52 -0.18 -26.95
C ALA A 256 -13.64 0.00 -25.43
N GLN A 257 -13.41 -1.05 -24.62
CA GLN A 257 -13.41 -0.92 -23.17
C GLN A 257 -12.21 -0.11 -22.67
N TRP A 258 -11.06 -0.22 -23.34
CA TRP A 258 -9.88 0.58 -23.03
C TRP A 258 -10.14 2.07 -23.23
N GLU A 259 -10.72 2.44 -24.37
CA GLU A 259 -11.04 3.84 -24.67
C GLU A 259 -12.03 4.44 -23.66
N THR A 260 -13.06 3.69 -23.28
CA THR A 260 -14.01 4.12 -22.24
C THR A 260 -13.33 4.27 -20.88
N ALA A 261 -12.50 3.30 -20.49
CA ALA A 261 -11.78 3.34 -19.22
C ALA A 261 -10.81 4.53 -19.18
N LEU A 262 -10.01 4.72 -20.23
CA LEU A 262 -9.06 5.83 -20.35
C LEU A 262 -9.75 7.20 -20.31
N ALA A 263 -10.91 7.34 -20.96
CA ALA A 263 -11.69 8.56 -20.91
C ALA A 263 -12.13 8.90 -19.47
N TRP A 264 -12.56 7.90 -18.69
CA TRP A 264 -12.91 8.08 -17.29
C TRP A 264 -11.67 8.32 -16.41
N TRP A 265 -10.60 7.55 -16.59
CA TRP A 265 -9.38 7.70 -15.79
C TRP A 265 -8.74 9.08 -15.92
N LYS A 266 -8.85 9.72 -17.09
CA LYS A 266 -8.41 11.11 -17.31
C LYS A 266 -9.19 12.15 -16.49
N THR A 267 -10.30 11.77 -15.85
CA THR A 267 -11.07 12.62 -14.93
C THR A 267 -10.70 12.44 -13.46
N LEU A 268 -9.89 11.42 -13.16
CA LEU A 268 -9.48 11.06 -11.81
C LEU A 268 -8.28 11.89 -11.36
N PHE A 269 -8.53 13.13 -11.02
CA PHE A 269 -7.57 14.02 -10.36
C PHE A 269 -8.33 14.98 -9.45
N THR A 270 -7.65 15.57 -8.47
CA THR A 270 -8.27 16.56 -7.59
C THR A 270 -8.68 17.82 -8.34
N ASP A 271 -9.91 18.30 -8.12
CA ASP A 271 -10.39 19.56 -8.70
C ASP A 271 -9.67 20.77 -8.09
N ASP A 272 -9.49 21.82 -8.90
CA ASP A 272 -8.98 23.09 -8.41
C ASP A 272 -9.89 23.65 -7.29
N GLY A 273 -9.29 23.95 -6.14
CA GLY A 273 -10.00 24.45 -4.97
C GLY A 273 -10.66 23.39 -4.09
N ALA A 274 -10.39 22.09 -4.32
CA ALA A 274 -10.81 21.04 -3.39
C ALA A 274 -10.19 21.23 -1.99
N HIS A 275 -10.95 20.83 -0.96
CA HIS A 275 -10.55 20.98 0.42
C HIS A 275 -9.70 19.80 0.90
N PHE A 276 -8.62 20.09 1.62
CA PHE A 276 -7.82 19.12 2.36
C PHE A 276 -7.81 19.50 3.84
N ASP A 277 -8.10 18.54 4.72
CA ASP A 277 -8.10 18.72 6.17
C ASP A 277 -6.68 19.00 6.71
N LYS A 278 -5.67 18.43 6.03
CA LYS A 278 -4.25 18.62 6.37
C LYS A 278 -3.41 18.76 5.12
N VAL A 279 -2.42 19.65 5.15
CA VAL A 279 -1.47 19.86 4.05
C VAL A 279 -0.04 19.85 4.58
N LEU A 280 0.80 19.03 3.95
CA LEU A 280 2.25 19.04 4.10
C LEU A 280 2.88 19.38 2.76
N THR A 281 3.85 20.28 2.75
CA THR A 281 4.61 20.64 1.55
C THR A 281 6.09 20.47 1.85
N ILE A 282 6.78 19.68 1.02
CA ILE A 282 8.24 19.48 1.07
C ILE A 282 8.81 19.88 -0.29
N ARG A 283 9.97 20.51 -0.29
CA ARG A 283 10.72 20.80 -1.51
C ARG A 283 11.57 19.58 -1.85
N GLY A 284 11.41 19.05 -3.06
CA GLY A 284 12.13 17.88 -3.54
C GLY A 284 13.65 18.07 -3.52
N GLU A 285 14.11 19.31 -3.74
CA GLU A 285 15.53 19.66 -3.66
C GLU A 285 16.11 19.63 -2.24
N ASP A 286 15.26 19.68 -1.20
CA ASP A 286 15.67 19.64 0.21
C ASP A 286 15.69 18.19 0.74
N ILE A 287 15.21 17.21 -0.04
CA ILE A 287 15.25 15.79 0.31
C ILE A 287 16.64 15.25 -0.01
N ALA A 288 17.33 14.75 1.02
CA ALA A 288 18.61 14.05 0.89
C ALA A 288 18.38 12.53 0.79
N PRO A 289 19.38 11.73 0.38
CA PRO A 289 19.36 10.29 0.63
C PRO A 289 19.30 10.03 2.14
N VAL A 290 18.31 9.27 2.59
CA VAL A 290 18.03 9.04 4.02
C VAL A 290 18.06 7.56 4.38
N VAL A 291 18.26 7.30 5.66
CA VAL A 291 18.14 5.97 6.28
C VAL A 291 17.31 6.07 7.55
N THR A 292 16.70 4.96 7.95
CA THR A 292 16.16 4.78 9.30
C THR A 292 17.26 4.19 10.18
N TRP A 293 17.70 4.93 11.20
CA TRP A 293 18.81 4.49 12.08
C TRP A 293 18.33 3.68 13.29
N GLY A 294 17.06 3.86 13.68
CA GLY A 294 16.46 3.23 14.86
C GLY A 294 15.56 2.03 14.50
N THR A 295 14.64 1.73 15.42
CA THR A 295 13.69 0.62 15.29
C THR A 295 12.30 1.06 14.81
N SER A 296 12.16 2.34 14.43
CA SER A 296 10.91 2.91 13.92
C SER A 296 11.10 3.54 12.54
N PRO A 297 10.11 3.47 11.65
CA PRO A 297 10.15 4.16 10.35
C PRO A 297 10.29 5.68 10.43
N GLU A 298 9.98 6.30 11.58
CA GLU A 298 10.17 7.76 11.80
C GLU A 298 11.57 8.15 12.27
N ASP A 299 12.43 7.18 12.59
CA ASP A 299 13.82 7.44 13.02
C ASP A 299 14.71 7.71 11.80
N VAL A 300 14.35 8.74 11.03
CA VAL A 300 14.92 9.05 9.72
C VAL A 300 15.98 10.13 9.83
N LEU A 301 17.14 9.90 9.20
CA LEU A 301 18.19 10.90 9.07
C LEU A 301 18.82 10.87 7.67
N PRO A 302 19.34 12.00 7.16
CA PRO A 302 20.23 11.99 6.02
C PRO A 302 21.42 11.07 6.26
N ILE A 303 21.86 10.32 5.25
CA ILE A 303 22.98 9.38 5.39
C ILE A 303 24.29 10.06 5.86
N THR A 304 24.41 11.37 5.67
CA THR A 304 25.57 12.17 6.12
C THR A 304 25.50 12.61 7.58
N ALA A 305 24.42 12.27 8.30
CA ALA A 305 24.22 12.68 9.68
C ALA A 305 24.92 11.73 10.68
N THR A 306 24.79 12.07 11.96
CA THR A 306 25.24 11.26 13.09
C THR A 306 24.06 10.74 13.89
N VAL A 307 24.23 9.57 14.51
CA VAL A 307 23.28 8.98 15.45
C VAL A 307 22.97 9.99 16.57
N PRO A 308 21.69 10.27 16.88
CA PRO A 308 21.33 11.28 17.85
C PRO A 308 21.46 10.75 19.28
N ALA A 309 21.57 11.67 20.24
CA ALA A 309 21.58 11.34 21.66
C ALA A 309 20.14 11.34 22.23
N PRO A 310 19.82 10.52 23.26
CA PRO A 310 18.52 10.59 23.93
C PRO A 310 18.15 11.99 24.42
N GLU A 311 19.15 12.80 24.78
CA GLU A 311 19.00 14.18 25.26
C GLU A 311 18.57 15.17 24.16
N ASP A 312 18.64 14.78 22.88
CA ASP A 312 18.16 15.58 21.75
C ASP A 312 16.62 15.53 21.60
N PHE A 313 15.94 14.69 22.39
CA PHE A 313 14.50 14.46 22.31
C PHE A 313 13.77 14.81 23.61
N GLU A 314 12.46 14.97 23.50
CA GLU A 314 11.59 15.27 24.64
C GLU A 314 10.51 14.19 24.84
N GLY A 315 9.98 14.11 26.05
CA GLY A 315 8.86 13.24 26.41
C GLY A 315 9.15 11.75 26.22
N GLY A 316 8.13 10.99 25.80
CA GLY A 316 8.23 9.53 25.64
C GLY A 316 9.26 9.08 24.60
N LYS A 317 9.71 9.98 23.71
CA LYS A 317 10.70 9.66 22.67
C LYS A 317 12.10 9.42 23.25
N VAL A 318 12.46 10.03 24.37
CA VAL A 318 13.74 9.82 25.05
C VAL A 318 13.96 8.34 25.37
N GLU A 319 12.97 7.68 25.97
CA GLU A 319 13.07 6.26 26.33
C GLU A 319 12.97 5.35 25.11
N ALA A 320 12.25 5.76 24.05
CA ALA A 320 12.23 5.02 22.80
C ALA A 320 13.61 5.03 22.11
N VAL A 321 14.27 6.19 22.07
CA VAL A 321 15.61 6.36 21.51
C VAL A 321 16.64 5.55 22.29
N LYS A 322 16.60 5.56 23.64
CA LYS A 322 17.49 4.70 24.46
C LYS A 322 17.36 3.22 24.09
N ARG A 323 16.12 2.73 23.95
CA ARG A 323 15.87 1.34 23.55
C ARG A 323 16.32 1.05 22.12
N ALA A 324 16.12 1.99 21.20
CA ALA A 324 16.56 1.84 19.81
C ALA A 324 18.09 1.76 19.73
N LEU A 325 18.82 2.64 20.44
CA LEU A 325 20.27 2.62 20.49
C LEU A 325 20.82 1.31 21.08
N ASP A 326 20.25 0.83 22.19
CA ASP A 326 20.63 -0.44 22.82
C ASP A 326 20.38 -1.63 21.90
N TYR A 327 19.19 -1.69 21.26
CA TYR A 327 18.84 -2.76 20.34
C TYR A 327 19.71 -2.77 19.08
N MET A 328 19.96 -1.59 18.50
CA MET A 328 20.75 -1.44 17.28
C MET A 328 22.26 -1.50 17.53
N GLY A 329 22.70 -1.41 18.80
CA GLY A 329 24.11 -1.36 19.17
C GLY A 329 24.81 -0.07 18.72
N LEU A 330 24.10 1.06 18.71
CA LEU A 330 24.61 2.35 18.22
C LEU A 330 25.00 3.30 19.36
N GLU A 331 26.06 4.08 19.15
CA GLU A 331 26.50 5.12 20.09
C GLU A 331 26.13 6.53 19.58
N PRO A 332 25.63 7.43 20.45
CA PRO A 332 25.40 8.82 20.07
C PRO A 332 26.64 9.50 19.47
N GLY A 333 26.44 10.25 18.39
CA GLY A 333 27.51 10.93 17.66
C GLY A 333 28.26 10.07 16.65
N MET A 334 28.02 8.75 16.60
CA MET A 334 28.52 7.88 15.53
C MET A 334 28.00 8.36 14.17
N LYS A 335 28.86 8.45 13.15
CA LYS A 335 28.39 8.77 11.79
C LYS A 335 27.63 7.58 11.22
N LEU A 336 26.52 7.84 10.53
CA LEU A 336 25.75 6.77 9.90
C LEU A 336 26.56 6.03 8.83
N THR A 337 27.54 6.70 8.20
CA THR A 337 28.46 6.11 7.23
C THR A 337 29.50 5.15 7.83
N ASP A 338 29.67 5.18 9.16
CA ASP A 338 30.68 4.39 9.85
C ASP A 338 30.08 3.08 10.42
N ILE A 339 28.76 2.89 10.29
CA ILE A 339 28.05 1.68 10.72
C ILE A 339 28.37 0.53 9.77
N GLU A 340 28.86 -0.58 10.32
CA GLU A 340 29.15 -1.80 9.56
C GLU A 340 27.86 -2.48 9.08
N VAL A 341 27.86 -2.96 7.83
CA VAL A 341 26.72 -3.64 7.22
C VAL A 341 27.04 -5.11 7.05
N ASP A 342 26.39 -5.96 7.83
CA ASP A 342 26.57 -7.42 7.76
C ASP A 342 25.84 -8.04 6.57
N THR A 343 24.66 -7.53 6.23
CA THR A 343 23.78 -8.13 5.22
C THR A 343 22.97 -7.06 4.50
N VAL A 344 22.83 -7.23 3.19
CA VAL A 344 22.01 -6.35 2.34
C VAL A 344 20.94 -7.18 1.66
N PHE A 345 19.67 -6.80 1.87
CA PHE A 345 18.53 -7.33 1.14
C PHE A 345 18.02 -6.27 0.17
N ILE A 346 17.88 -6.65 -1.11
CA ILE A 346 17.30 -5.80 -2.16
C ILE A 346 16.06 -6.53 -2.68
N GLY A 347 14.90 -5.93 -2.45
CA GLY A 347 13.60 -6.55 -2.72
C GLY A 347 12.60 -6.23 -1.60
N SER A 348 11.47 -6.93 -1.58
CA SER A 348 10.19 -6.59 -0.92
C SER A 348 9.18 -5.96 -1.88
N CYS A 349 7.99 -5.64 -1.38
CA CYS A 349 6.87 -5.04 -2.13
C CYS A 349 6.99 -3.54 -2.35
#